data_AF-A0A9P7XYC7-F1
#
_entry.id   AF-A0A9P7XYC7-F1
#
_cell.length_a   1.000
_cell.length_b   1.000
_cell.length_c   1.000
_cell.angle_alpha   90.00
_cell.angle_beta   90.00
_cell.angle_gamma   90.00
#
_symmetry.space_group_name_H-M   'P 1'
#
loop_
_entity.id
_entity.type
_entity.pdbx_description
1 polymer ?
#
loop_
_entity_poly.entity_id
_entity_poly.type
_entity_poly.pdbx_seq_one_letter_code
_entity_poly.pdbx_strand_id
1 'polypeptide(L)'
;MADNTSTANSPAGTPPTTSTATVAIPGTAGTTAIATPGNNNNTINPASVAVPKKPTATLGRPPGSTNEPRNKRKKYVFAKELKQLMFGFGDVPNPANDAVGVLEDMLIEYLTDTCTQAAAVADKRGKVNVEDFKFVLRKDAKKRARVDELLYMNEDIRRAKRIADIPELDSSKGGAKDAPI
;
A
#
# COMPACT_ATOMS: atom_id res chain seq x y z
N MET A 1 -28.74 -31.43 62.13
CA MET A 1 -27.68 -32.13 62.89
C MET A 1 -26.35 -31.79 62.22
N ALA A 2 -25.49 -30.99 62.91
CA ALA A 2 -24.06 -30.67 62.69
C ALA A 2 -23.64 -30.14 61.29
N ASP A 3 -23.04 -28.97 61.06
CA ASP A 3 -22.14 -28.05 61.80
C ASP A 3 -20.78 -28.61 62.24
N ASN A 4 -19.70 -28.25 61.51
CA ASN A 4 -18.31 -27.93 61.95
C ASN A 4 -17.42 -27.68 60.71
N THR A 5 -16.91 -26.49 60.36
CA THR A 5 -15.87 -25.57 60.90
C THR A 5 -14.39 -26.02 60.89
N SER A 6 -13.55 -25.16 60.27
CA SER A 6 -12.12 -24.82 60.49
C SER A 6 -11.03 -25.92 60.45
N THR A 7 -9.87 -25.79 59.79
CA THR A 7 -8.83 -24.75 59.98
C THR A 7 -7.78 -24.80 58.85
N ALA A 8 -7.17 -23.65 58.55
CA ALA A 8 -6.07 -23.38 57.62
C ALA A 8 -4.75 -24.15 57.86
N ASN A 9 -3.93 -24.33 56.81
CA ASN A 9 -2.53 -23.86 56.79
C ASN A 9 -1.87 -23.95 55.39
N SER A 10 -1.12 -22.90 55.02
CA SER A 10 -0.17 -22.87 53.88
C SER A 10 1.20 -23.46 54.30
N PRO A 11 2.11 -23.74 53.34
CA PRO A 11 3.27 -22.86 53.25
C PRO A 11 3.77 -22.59 51.81
N ALA A 12 4.65 -21.58 51.74
CA ALA A 12 5.21 -20.91 50.58
C ALA A 12 6.51 -21.54 50.02
N GLY A 13 6.93 -21.05 48.85
CA GLY A 13 8.27 -21.17 48.24
C GLY A 13 8.24 -21.93 46.90
N THR A 14 8.79 -21.50 45.76
CA THR A 14 9.77 -20.44 45.41
C THR A 14 9.71 -20.27 43.86
N PRO A 15 9.92 -19.08 43.27
CA PRO A 15 9.90 -18.88 41.81
C PRO A 15 11.24 -19.27 41.13
N PRO A 16 11.25 -19.83 39.90
CA PRO A 16 12.49 -20.00 39.14
C PRO A 16 12.95 -18.67 38.53
N THR A 17 14.22 -18.36 38.79
CA THR A 17 14.98 -17.19 38.37
C THR A 17 15.41 -17.21 36.91
N THR A 18 15.42 -16.00 36.35
CA THR A 18 16.00 -15.50 35.10
C THR A 18 17.41 -16.03 34.79
N SER A 19 17.67 -16.39 33.53
CA SER A 19 19.03 -16.43 32.96
C SER A 19 19.14 -15.46 31.79
N THR A 20 19.92 -14.41 32.03
CA THR A 20 20.30 -13.34 31.12
C THR A 20 21.52 -13.79 30.32
N ALA A 21 21.45 -13.77 28.99
CA ALA A 21 22.63 -13.86 28.13
C ALA A 21 22.96 -12.45 27.61
N THR A 22 24.02 -11.86 28.17
CA THR A 22 24.62 -10.59 27.76
C THR A 22 25.61 -10.86 26.63
N VAL A 23 25.40 -10.27 25.44
CA VAL A 23 26.46 -10.08 24.44
C VAL A 23 26.71 -8.60 24.29
N ALA A 24 27.97 -8.23 24.50
CA ALA A 24 28.48 -6.87 24.59
C ALA A 24 28.53 -6.16 23.22
N ILE A 25 28.31 -4.85 23.28
CA ILE A 25 28.41 -3.88 22.19
C ILE A 25 29.64 -2.99 22.49
N PRO A 26 30.52 -2.72 21.53
CA PRO A 26 31.40 -1.56 21.59
C PRO A 26 30.85 -0.40 20.75
N GLY A 27 30.69 0.78 21.36
CA GLY A 27 30.49 2.07 20.67
C GLY A 27 31.71 2.48 19.83
N THR A 28 31.67 3.52 18.99
CA THR A 28 31.51 4.91 19.42
C THR A 28 31.45 5.86 18.20
N ALA A 29 30.66 6.93 18.36
CA ALA A 29 30.74 8.28 17.77
C ALA A 29 30.49 8.53 16.27
N GLY A 30 29.62 9.53 16.02
CA GLY A 30 29.55 10.21 14.74
C GLY A 30 28.26 11.02 14.53
N THR A 31 28.18 12.19 15.17
CA THR A 31 27.21 13.28 14.93
C THR A 31 27.11 13.64 13.43
N THR A 32 25.93 14.09 12.97
CA THR A 32 25.67 15.39 12.27
C THR A 32 24.59 15.31 11.16
N ALA A 33 23.57 16.17 11.33
CA ALA A 33 22.77 16.93 10.36
C ALA A 33 21.97 16.29 9.19
N ILE A 34 20.66 16.53 9.29
CA ILE A 34 19.73 17.12 8.31
C ILE A 34 20.41 17.85 7.13
N ALA A 35 20.07 17.50 5.87
CA ALA A 35 19.86 18.42 4.74
C ALA A 35 19.45 17.68 3.44
N THR A 36 18.36 18.14 2.81
CA THR A 36 18.10 18.03 1.36
C THR A 36 18.46 19.39 0.76
N PRO A 37 19.24 19.50 -0.34
CA PRO A 37 18.62 19.79 -1.64
C PRO A 37 19.45 19.38 -2.88
N GLY A 38 18.83 19.47 -4.08
CA GLY A 38 19.55 20.02 -5.23
C GLY A 38 19.73 19.15 -6.48
N ASN A 39 18.91 19.47 -7.47
CA ASN A 39 19.08 19.27 -8.92
C ASN A 39 20.44 19.81 -9.45
N ASN A 40 20.97 19.22 -10.54
CA ASN A 40 21.44 19.90 -11.78
C ASN A 40 22.55 19.13 -12.55
N ASN A 41 22.18 18.70 -13.76
CA ASN A 41 22.85 18.81 -15.07
C ASN A 41 24.38 18.55 -15.29
N ASN A 42 24.61 17.67 -16.27
CA ASN A 42 25.61 17.69 -17.36
C ASN A 42 27.12 17.55 -17.03
N THR A 43 27.76 16.48 -17.53
CA THR A 43 29.18 16.48 -18.00
C THR A 43 29.43 15.26 -18.91
N ILE A 44 29.46 15.53 -20.21
CA ILE A 44 30.52 15.19 -21.19
C ILE A 44 31.46 14.04 -20.78
N ASN A 45 31.42 12.93 -21.52
CA ASN A 45 32.53 11.98 -21.58
C ASN A 45 33.14 11.95 -22.99
N PRO A 46 34.47 12.08 -23.13
CA PRO A 46 35.18 12.05 -24.40
C PRO A 46 35.59 10.62 -24.78
N ALA A 47 35.83 10.42 -26.08
CA ALA A 47 36.58 9.31 -26.67
C ALA A 47 35.95 7.91 -26.63
N SER A 48 35.34 7.50 -27.76
CA SER A 48 35.75 6.24 -28.37
C SER A 48 35.52 6.28 -29.87
N VAL A 49 36.64 6.27 -30.59
CA VAL A 49 36.76 6.09 -32.03
C VAL A 49 36.22 4.71 -32.40
N ALA A 50 35.18 4.66 -33.23
CA ALA A 50 34.76 3.44 -33.91
C ALA A 50 34.44 3.73 -35.38
N VAL A 51 35.15 3.01 -36.24
CA VAL A 51 35.27 3.09 -37.70
C VAL A 51 33.94 2.79 -38.43
N PRO A 52 33.59 3.48 -39.54
CA PRO A 52 32.47 3.05 -40.38
C PRO A 52 32.93 1.96 -41.36
N LYS A 53 32.32 0.77 -41.31
CA LYS A 53 32.47 -0.25 -42.37
C LYS A 53 31.09 -0.58 -42.97
N LYS A 54 31.02 -0.36 -44.29
CA LYS A 54 29.89 -0.48 -45.22
C LYS A 54 29.19 -1.86 -45.19
N PRO A 55 27.86 -1.95 -45.39
CA PRO A 55 27.18 -3.24 -45.53
C PRO A 55 27.32 -3.77 -46.98
N THR A 56 27.88 -4.96 -47.13
CA THR A 56 27.79 -5.79 -48.35
C THR A 56 26.54 -6.67 -48.26
N ALA A 57 25.63 -6.49 -49.21
CA ALA A 57 24.45 -7.32 -49.39
C ALA A 57 24.83 -8.72 -49.88
N THR A 58 24.25 -9.77 -49.29
CA THR A 58 24.15 -11.08 -49.93
C THR A 58 22.77 -11.67 -49.64
N LEU A 59 22.15 -12.09 -50.73
CA LEU A 59 20.76 -12.49 -50.93
C LEU A 59 20.52 -13.91 -50.40
N GLY A 60 19.44 -14.11 -49.63
CA GLY A 60 18.97 -15.44 -49.25
C GLY A 60 17.76 -15.40 -48.31
N ARG A 61 16.55 -15.54 -48.88
CA ARG A 61 15.27 -15.66 -48.16
C ARG A 61 14.95 -17.15 -47.95
N PRO A 62 14.35 -17.52 -46.81
CA PRO A 62 12.99 -18.08 -46.88
C PRO A 62 11.99 -17.33 -45.98
N PRO A 63 10.72 -17.16 -46.40
CA PRO A 63 9.66 -16.57 -45.59
C PRO A 63 9.00 -17.64 -44.71
N GLY A 64 9.61 -17.96 -43.57
CA GLY A 64 8.96 -18.76 -42.53
C GLY A 64 8.29 -17.86 -41.52
N SER A 65 7.06 -17.42 -41.77
CA SER A 65 6.21 -16.86 -40.71
C SER A 65 5.76 -18.02 -39.83
N THR A 66 6.61 -18.45 -38.90
CA THR A 66 6.13 -19.17 -37.72
C THR A 66 5.22 -18.18 -37.00
N ASN A 67 3.91 -18.41 -37.09
CA ASN A 67 2.94 -17.89 -36.13
C ASN A 67 3.25 -18.56 -34.77
N GLU A 68 4.41 -18.25 -34.21
CA GLU A 68 4.59 -18.27 -32.78
C GLU A 68 3.53 -17.31 -32.26
N PRO A 69 2.59 -17.73 -31.41
CA PRO A 69 1.87 -16.76 -30.63
C PRO A 69 3.00 -16.02 -29.91
N ARG A 70 3.25 -14.78 -30.33
CA ARG A 70 3.95 -13.81 -29.51
C ARG A 70 3.14 -13.83 -28.24
N ASN A 71 3.60 -14.65 -27.29
CA ASN A 71 3.21 -14.62 -25.92
C ASN A 71 3.66 -13.22 -25.53
N LYS A 72 2.79 -12.24 -25.80
CA LYS A 72 2.95 -10.86 -25.42
C LYS A 72 3.04 -11.00 -23.93
N ARG A 73 4.28 -11.09 -23.43
CA ARG A 73 4.56 -11.36 -22.02
C ARG A 73 3.65 -10.41 -21.29
N LYS A 74 2.57 -10.94 -20.70
CA LYS A 74 1.56 -10.12 -20.04
C LYS A 74 2.39 -9.31 -19.06
N LYS A 75 2.44 -8.00 -19.26
CA LYS A 75 3.22 -7.15 -18.37
C LYS A 75 2.42 -7.16 -17.07
N TYR A 76 2.93 -7.94 -16.13
CA TYR A 76 2.43 -7.96 -14.76
C TYR A 76 2.61 -6.55 -14.19
N VAL A 77 1.49 -5.83 -14.05
CA VAL A 77 1.46 -4.44 -13.56
C VAL A 77 1.46 -4.39 -12.05
N PHE A 78 0.91 -5.43 -11.40
CA PHE A 78 0.81 -5.51 -9.94
C PHE A 78 1.91 -6.33 -9.29
N ALA A 79 2.82 -6.96 -10.05
CA ALA A 79 3.84 -7.87 -9.52
C ALA A 79 4.62 -7.33 -8.30
N LYS A 80 4.96 -6.04 -8.24
CA LYS A 80 5.68 -5.46 -7.10
C LYS A 80 4.81 -5.38 -5.85
N GLU A 81 3.60 -4.84 -6.00
CA GLU A 81 2.65 -4.65 -4.90
C GLU A 81 2.13 -6.00 -4.40
N LEU A 82 1.93 -6.94 -5.33
CA LEU A 82 1.45 -8.28 -5.03
C LEU A 82 2.46 -9.07 -4.20
N LYS A 83 3.77 -8.94 -4.48
CA LYS A 83 4.82 -9.53 -3.63
C LYS A 83 4.78 -9.00 -2.20
N GLN A 84 4.59 -7.69 -2.03
CA GLN A 84 4.46 -7.07 -0.70
C GLN A 84 3.17 -7.51 0.00
N LEU A 85 2.08 -7.65 -0.76
CA LEU A 85 0.80 -8.11 -0.24
C LEU A 85 0.87 -9.57 0.23
N MET A 86 1.47 -10.46 -0.58
CA MET A 86 1.68 -11.87 -0.23
C MET A 86 2.49 -11.99 1.07
N PHE A 87 3.57 -11.22 1.21
CA PHE A 87 4.34 -11.15 2.46
C PHE A 87 3.48 -10.63 3.64
N GLY A 88 2.65 -9.60 3.42
CA GLY A 88 1.71 -9.10 4.43
C GLY A 88 0.67 -10.10 4.89
N PHE A 89 0.33 -11.10 4.05
CA PHE A 89 -0.52 -12.23 4.41
C PHE A 89 0.23 -13.44 4.99
N GLY A 90 1.56 -13.34 5.14
CA GLY A 90 2.41 -14.36 5.77
C GLY A 90 3.15 -15.29 4.80
N ASP A 91 3.20 -14.97 3.50
CA ASP A 91 4.05 -15.68 2.54
C ASP A 91 5.54 -15.32 2.71
N VAL A 92 6.41 -15.99 1.96
CA VAL A 92 7.86 -15.75 1.97
C VAL A 92 8.21 -14.36 1.43
N PRO A 93 9.32 -13.72 1.86
CA PRO A 93 9.68 -12.37 1.41
C PRO A 93 9.91 -12.21 -0.10
N ASN A 94 10.27 -13.29 -0.79
CA ASN A 94 10.46 -13.31 -2.24
C ASN A 94 9.72 -14.51 -2.85
N PRO A 95 8.40 -14.41 -3.06
CA PRO A 95 7.61 -15.49 -3.61
C PRO A 95 7.96 -15.76 -5.08
N ALA A 96 7.70 -16.98 -5.54
CA ALA A 96 7.99 -17.38 -6.91
C ALA A 96 7.24 -16.52 -7.93
N ASN A 97 7.90 -16.10 -9.02
CA ASN A 97 7.27 -15.24 -10.03
C ASN A 97 6.09 -15.91 -10.74
N ASP A 98 6.06 -17.25 -10.78
CA ASP A 98 4.94 -18.02 -11.31
C ASP A 98 3.70 -17.88 -10.42
N ALA A 99 3.85 -18.03 -9.10
CA ALA A 99 2.77 -17.84 -8.13
C ALA A 99 2.23 -16.40 -8.13
N VAL A 100 3.12 -15.41 -8.22
CA VAL A 100 2.74 -13.99 -8.39
C VAL A 100 1.94 -13.79 -9.68
N GLY A 101 2.36 -14.42 -10.78
CA GLY A 101 1.66 -14.32 -12.07
C GLY A 101 0.26 -14.91 -12.03
N VAL A 102 0.11 -16.10 -11.43
CA VAL A 102 -1.20 -16.74 -11.24
C VAL A 102 -2.12 -15.90 -10.36
N LEU A 103 -1.59 -15.36 -9.26
CA LEU A 103 -2.36 -14.51 -8.36
C LEU A 103 -2.78 -13.20 -9.03
N GLU A 104 -1.94 -12.64 -9.92
CA GLU A 104 -2.31 -11.46 -10.70
C GLU A 104 -3.41 -11.77 -11.72
N ASP A 105 -3.38 -12.92 -12.39
CA ASP A 105 -4.45 -13.34 -13.29
C ASP A 105 -5.79 -13.50 -12.52
N MET A 106 -5.79 -14.13 -11.34
CA MET A 106 -6.99 -14.23 -10.48
C MET A 106 -7.48 -12.86 -9.98
N LEU A 107 -6.55 -11.96 -9.65
CA LEU A 107 -6.89 -10.61 -9.21
C LEU A 107 -7.58 -9.80 -10.32
N ILE A 108 -7.05 -9.87 -11.54
CA ILE A 108 -7.62 -9.18 -12.70
C ILE A 108 -9.02 -9.72 -13.00
N GLU A 109 -9.19 -11.04 -12.96
CA GLU A 109 -10.51 -11.67 -13.14
C GLU A 109 -11.51 -11.16 -12.09
N TYR A 110 -11.14 -11.21 -10.81
CA TYR A 110 -11.99 -10.72 -9.73
C TYR A 110 -12.38 -9.25 -9.87
N LEU A 111 -11.43 -8.38 -10.21
CA LEU A 111 -11.69 -6.95 -10.40
C LEU A 111 -12.58 -6.70 -11.61
N THR A 112 -12.35 -7.43 -12.70
CA THR A 112 -13.16 -7.32 -13.93
C THR A 112 -14.60 -7.73 -13.65
N ASP A 113 -14.80 -8.86 -12.96
CA ASP A 113 -16.13 -9.35 -12.60
C ASP A 113 -16.86 -8.38 -11.67
N THR A 114 -16.16 -7.87 -10.65
CA THR A 114 -16.74 -6.92 -9.68
C THR A 114 -17.15 -5.62 -10.38
N CYS A 115 -16.30 -5.07 -11.25
CA CYS A 115 -16.60 -3.86 -12.02
C CYS A 115 -17.73 -4.08 -13.02
N THR A 116 -17.78 -5.24 -13.67
CA THR A 116 -18.85 -5.59 -14.62
C THR A 116 -20.20 -5.69 -13.90
N GLN A 117 -20.23 -6.31 -12.71
CA GLN A 117 -21.44 -6.36 -11.88
C GLN A 117 -21.88 -4.97 -11.41
N ALA A 118 -20.94 -4.12 -10.99
CA ALA A 118 -21.24 -2.74 -10.60
C ALA A 118 -21.77 -1.91 -11.78
N ALA A 119 -21.18 -2.08 -12.96
CA ALA A 119 -21.64 -1.44 -14.20
C ALA A 119 -23.06 -1.88 -14.57
N ALA A 120 -23.39 -3.16 -14.44
CA ALA A 120 -24.74 -3.68 -14.69
C ALA A 120 -25.79 -3.07 -13.74
N VAL A 121 -25.42 -2.80 -12.49
CA VAL A 121 -26.30 -2.10 -11.53
C VAL A 121 -26.45 -0.62 -11.93
N ALA A 122 -25.36 -0.01 -12.38
CA ALA A 122 -25.31 1.38 -12.80
C ALA A 122 -25.91 1.64 -14.20
N ASP A 123 -26.29 0.61 -14.94
CA ASP A 123 -26.67 0.67 -16.36
C ASP A 123 -27.76 1.73 -16.63
N LYS A 124 -28.76 1.80 -15.76
CA LYS A 124 -29.84 2.80 -15.84
C LYS A 124 -29.37 4.24 -15.65
N ARG A 125 -28.28 4.46 -14.91
CA ARG A 125 -27.70 5.77 -14.61
C ARG A 125 -26.57 6.15 -15.56
N GLY A 126 -25.95 5.17 -16.23
CA GLY A 126 -24.80 5.34 -17.11
C GLY A 126 -23.50 5.74 -16.40
N LYS A 127 -23.48 5.82 -15.06
CA LYS A 127 -22.32 6.18 -14.24
C LYS A 127 -22.25 5.33 -12.98
N VAL A 128 -21.09 4.70 -12.77
CA VAL A 128 -20.82 3.87 -11.59
C VAL A 128 -20.49 4.77 -10.41
N ASN A 129 -21.22 4.59 -9.31
CA ASN A 129 -20.99 5.26 -8.03
C ASN A 129 -20.57 4.23 -6.96
N VAL A 130 -20.11 4.73 -5.82
CA VAL A 130 -19.71 3.92 -4.65
C VAL A 130 -20.85 3.02 -4.16
N GLU A 131 -22.10 3.49 -4.26
CA GLU A 131 -23.27 2.70 -3.86
C GLU A 131 -23.47 1.43 -4.70
N ASP A 132 -23.02 1.43 -5.96
CA ASP A 132 -23.14 0.25 -6.82
C ASP A 132 -22.18 -0.85 -6.34
N PHE A 133 -20.97 -0.48 -5.90
CA PHE A 133 -20.04 -1.40 -5.28
C PHE A 133 -20.56 -1.93 -3.93
N LYS A 134 -21.20 -1.08 -3.12
CA LYS A 134 -21.87 -1.51 -1.88
C LYS A 134 -23.00 -2.51 -2.15
N PHE A 135 -23.72 -2.33 -3.25
CA PHE A 135 -24.77 -3.26 -3.68
C PHE A 135 -24.18 -4.61 -4.15
N VAL A 136 -23.12 -4.60 -4.95
CA VAL A 136 -22.44 -5.84 -5.39
C VAL A 136 -21.92 -6.63 -4.19
N LEU A 137 -21.33 -5.94 -3.21
CA LEU A 137 -20.77 -6.53 -1.99
C LEU A 137 -21.82 -6.88 -0.92
N ARG A 138 -23.13 -6.78 -1.19
CA ARG A 138 -24.19 -7.00 -0.19
C ARG A 138 -24.17 -8.38 0.47
N LYS A 139 -23.60 -9.39 -0.20
CA LYS A 139 -23.48 -10.75 0.31
C LYS A 139 -22.26 -10.93 1.23
N ASP A 140 -21.21 -10.14 1.03
CA ASP A 140 -19.95 -10.23 1.76
C ASP A 140 -19.90 -9.15 2.86
N ALA A 141 -20.52 -9.43 4.01
CA ALA A 141 -20.63 -8.48 5.12
C ALA A 141 -19.27 -7.90 5.57
N LYS A 142 -18.21 -8.71 5.59
CA LYS A 142 -16.86 -8.27 5.96
C LYS A 142 -16.28 -7.23 4.99
N LYS A 143 -16.41 -7.48 3.68
CA LYS A 143 -15.92 -6.55 2.64
C LYS A 143 -16.72 -5.27 2.65
N ARG A 144 -18.04 -5.36 2.80
CA ARG A 144 -18.93 -4.20 2.87
C ARG A 144 -18.63 -3.32 4.10
N ALA A 145 -18.50 -3.93 5.29
CA ALA A 145 -18.14 -3.19 6.51
C ALA A 145 -16.80 -2.46 6.35
N ARG A 146 -15.82 -3.12 5.72
CA ARG A 146 -14.52 -2.50 5.44
C ARG A 146 -14.64 -1.30 4.49
N VAL A 147 -15.50 -1.37 3.47
CA VAL A 147 -15.76 -0.23 2.58
C VAL A 147 -16.34 0.95 3.36
N ASP A 148 -17.35 0.70 4.22
CA ASP A 148 -17.99 1.75 5.01
C ASP A 148 -16.98 2.41 5.99
N GLU A 149 -16.13 1.63 6.65
CA GLU A 149 -15.05 2.13 7.52
C GLU A 149 -14.06 3.03 6.75
N LEU A 150 -13.61 2.59 5.58
CA LEU A 150 -12.64 3.35 4.77
C LEU A 150 -13.23 4.67 4.25
N LEU A 151 -14.52 4.68 3.86
CA LEU A 151 -15.20 5.89 3.45
C LEU A 151 -15.34 6.88 4.61
N TYR A 152 -15.70 6.38 5.79
CA TYR A 152 -15.80 7.19 7.01
C TYR A 152 -14.47 7.85 7.35
N MET A 153 -13.38 7.09 7.42
CA MET A 153 -12.05 7.63 7.71
C MET A 153 -11.59 8.63 6.65
N ASN A 154 -11.88 8.39 5.38
CA ASN A 154 -11.52 9.31 4.31
C ASN A 154 -12.27 10.65 4.41
N GLU A 155 -13.55 10.61 4.79
CA GLU A 155 -14.33 11.82 5.08
C GLU A 155 -13.80 12.57 6.30
N ASP A 156 -13.43 11.86 7.35
CA ASP A 156 -12.86 12.45 8.57
C ASP A 156 -11.54 13.17 8.29
N ILE A 157 -10.62 12.51 7.57
CA ILE A 157 -9.37 13.13 7.11
C ILE A 157 -9.65 14.37 6.24
N ARG A 158 -10.61 14.28 5.31
CA ARG A 158 -10.97 15.43 4.46
C ARG A 158 -11.57 16.59 5.25
N ARG A 159 -12.36 16.28 6.29
CA ARG A 159 -12.92 17.29 7.20
C ARG A 159 -11.83 17.95 8.03
N ALA A 160 -10.91 17.16 8.60
CA ALA A 160 -9.79 17.67 9.38
C ALA A 160 -8.88 18.58 8.54
N LYS A 161 -8.55 18.18 7.31
CA LYS A 161 -7.78 19.02 6.38
C LYS A 161 -8.47 20.34 6.06
N ARG A 162 -9.81 20.32 5.88
CA ARG A 162 -10.58 21.54 5.63
C ARG A 162 -10.50 22.51 6.80
N ILE A 163 -10.53 22.03 8.04
CA ILE A 163 -10.43 22.86 9.24
C ILE A 163 -9.01 23.44 9.40
N ALA A 164 -7.98 22.67 9.07
CA ALA A 164 -6.59 23.11 9.14
C ALA A 164 -6.25 24.24 8.13
N ASP A 165 -6.93 24.27 6.99
CA ASP A 165 -6.73 25.29 5.94
C ASP A 165 -7.62 26.54 6.11
N ILE A 166 -8.42 26.65 7.19
CA ILE A 166 -9.19 27.88 7.45
C ILE A 166 -8.22 28.89 8.09
N PRO A 167 -7.85 29.99 7.39
CA PRO A 167 -7.13 31.07 8.04
C PRO A 167 -8.07 31.64 9.11
N GLU A 168 -7.58 31.61 10.36
CA GLU A 168 -8.16 32.25 11.53
C GLU A 168 -8.65 33.66 11.13
N LEU A 169 -9.97 33.79 10.93
CA LEU A 169 -10.57 35.10 10.69
C LEU A 169 -10.44 35.89 11.98
N ASP A 170 -9.46 36.78 11.97
CA ASP A 170 -9.25 37.89 12.89
C ASP A 170 -10.59 38.42 13.42
N SER A 171 -10.88 38.05 14.67
CA SER A 171 -12.03 38.54 15.43
C SER A 171 -11.76 39.89 16.11
N SER A 172 -10.76 40.65 15.67
CA SER A 172 -10.43 41.97 16.21
C SER A 172 -10.95 43.10 15.32
N LYS A 173 -12.28 43.22 15.23
CA LYS A 173 -12.93 44.48 14.82
C LYS A 173 -14.33 44.62 15.42
N GLY A 174 -14.38 44.78 16.74
CA GLY A 174 -15.51 45.36 17.45
C GLY A 174 -15.24 46.83 17.73
N GLY A 175 -15.76 47.72 16.89
CA GLY A 175 -15.75 49.16 17.17
C GLY A 175 -16.69 49.48 18.34
N ALA A 176 -16.14 50.05 19.41
CA ALA A 176 -16.91 50.77 20.41
C ALA A 176 -16.67 52.27 20.19
N LYS A 177 -17.50 52.87 19.34
CA LYS A 177 -17.81 54.30 19.46
C LYS A 177 -18.91 54.43 20.53
N ASP A 178 -18.84 55.53 21.25
CA ASP A 178 -19.86 56.06 22.18
C ASP A 178 -19.80 55.54 23.63
N ALA A 179 -19.20 56.37 24.50
CA ALA A 179 -19.55 56.45 25.92
C ALA A 179 -19.65 57.96 26.29
N PRO A 180 -20.74 58.42 26.93
CA PRO A 180 -20.91 59.82 27.32
C PRO A 180 -20.33 60.05 28.72
N ILE A 181 -19.57 61.15 28.91
CA ILE A 181 -19.76 62.17 29.96
C ILE A 181 -19.19 63.49 29.43
#